data_AF-A0AAC9TZI6-F1
#
_entry.id   AF-A0AAC9TZI6-F1
#
_cell.length_a   1.000
_cell.length_b   1.000
_cell.length_c   1.000
_cell.angle_alpha   90.00
_cell.angle_beta   90.00
_cell.angle_gamma   90.00
#
_symmetry.space_group_name_H-M   'P 1'
#
loop_
_entity.id
_entity.type
_entity.pdbx_description
1 polymer ?
#
loop_
_entity_poly.entity_id
_entity_poly.type
_entity_poly.pdbx_seq_one_letter_code
_entity_poly.pdbx_strand_id
1 'polypeptide(L)'
;MYQVEAYRQPTSRLVIIAALIYLPLVESLLPGLFGTLWVNPSFMLEVQPVALLIKLIAVLFGLSLLARFRRQIAQVIKGNWPVTFVMGLSYLLGAAQLIFLALGLFMSLVFNAPVKEQSQFKRFEDYAIWVQTIDPGAMGKAYHRVWLQCDLPVWRYQLKPIKTLDWVGDYKMSLDDHILTIGSGGGDIELDLSEVPGCQSA
;
A
#
# COMPACT_ATOMS: atom_id res chain seq x y z
N MET A 1 -45.60 -4.19 -13.76
CA MET A 1 -44.27 -3.55 -13.85
C MET A 1 -43.88 -2.67 -12.65
N TYR A 2 -44.69 -2.53 -11.59
CA TYR A 2 -44.38 -1.65 -10.45
C TYR A 2 -43.55 -2.26 -9.30
N GLN A 3 -43.38 -3.59 -9.25
CA GLN A 3 -42.68 -4.23 -8.13
C GLN A 3 -41.16 -4.32 -8.27
N VAL A 4 -40.62 -4.17 -9.49
CA VAL A 4 -39.17 -4.28 -9.74
C VAL A 4 -38.41 -3.04 -9.27
N GLU A 5 -39.03 -1.85 -9.32
CA GLU A 5 -38.38 -0.59 -8.96
C GLU A 5 -38.25 -0.40 -7.44
N ALA A 6 -39.24 -0.87 -6.65
CA ALA A 6 -39.24 -0.73 -5.19
C ALA A 6 -38.16 -1.60 -4.51
N TYR A 7 -37.79 -2.75 -5.10
CA TYR A 7 -36.77 -3.64 -4.55
C TYR A 7 -35.32 -3.22 -4.92
N ARG A 8 -35.15 -2.39 -5.95
CA ARG A 8 -33.84 -1.95 -6.49
C ARG A 8 -33.13 -0.88 -5.63
N GLN A 9 -33.90 -0.06 -4.91
CA GLN A 9 -33.37 1.01 -4.06
C GLN A 9 -32.68 0.56 -2.75
N PRO A 10 -33.22 -0.39 -1.97
CA PRO A 10 -32.55 -0.83 -0.73
C PRO A 10 -31.31 -1.70 -1.00
N THR A 11 -31.35 -2.49 -2.08
CA THR A 11 -30.25 -3.37 -2.49
C THR A 11 -29.05 -2.58 -3.03
N SER A 12 -29.28 -1.58 -3.90
CA SER A 12 -28.21 -0.70 -4.38
C SER A 12 -27.49 0.05 -3.25
N ARG A 13 -28.22 0.54 -2.24
CA ARG A 13 -27.62 1.19 -1.07
C ARG A 13 -26.72 0.25 -0.28
N LEU A 14 -27.15 -1.00 -0.09
CA LEU A 14 -26.35 -2.02 0.60
C LEU A 14 -25.07 -2.37 -0.17
N VAL A 15 -25.14 -2.47 -1.50
CA VAL A 15 -23.95 -2.69 -2.35
C VAL A 15 -22.97 -1.53 -2.20
N ILE A 16 -23.45 -0.28 -2.19
CA ILE A 16 -22.61 0.90 -2.00
C ILE A 16 -21.96 0.90 -0.60
N ILE A 17 -22.73 0.61 0.45
CA ILE A 17 -22.19 0.51 1.82
C ILE A 17 -21.12 -0.58 1.89
N ALA A 18 -21.40 -1.75 1.32
CA ALA A 18 -20.45 -2.86 1.29
C ALA A 18 -19.19 -2.49 0.51
N ALA A 19 -19.31 -1.84 -0.66
CA ALA A 19 -18.16 -1.38 -1.42
C ALA A 19 -17.28 -0.41 -0.61
N LEU A 20 -17.89 0.55 0.08
CA LEU A 20 -17.15 1.56 0.86
C LEU A 20 -16.39 0.99 2.07
N ILE A 21 -16.85 -0.12 2.65
CA ILE A 21 -16.21 -0.75 3.81
C ILE A 21 -15.24 -1.85 3.36
N TYR A 22 -15.70 -2.78 2.51
CA TYR A 22 -14.95 -3.98 2.16
C TYR A 22 -13.93 -3.77 1.05
N LEU A 23 -14.13 -2.84 0.10
CA LEU A 23 -13.15 -2.61 -0.97
C LEU A 23 -11.83 -2.08 -0.40
N PRO A 24 -11.81 -1.06 0.49
CA PRO A 24 -10.58 -0.65 1.18
C PRO A 24 -9.96 -1.77 2.03
N LEU A 25 -10.77 -2.70 2.57
CA LEU A 25 -10.28 -3.83 3.37
C LEU A 25 -9.53 -4.83 2.50
N VAL A 26 -10.18 -5.28 1.42
CA VAL A 26 -9.63 -6.26 0.49
C VAL A 26 -8.34 -5.73 -0.12
N GLU A 27 -8.31 -4.45 -0.45
CA GLU A 27 -7.15 -3.79 -1.04
C GLU A 27 -5.99 -3.61 -0.04
N SER A 28 -6.28 -3.47 1.25
CA SER A 28 -5.25 -3.45 2.30
C SER A 28 -4.71 -4.84 2.64
N LEU A 29 -5.50 -5.90 2.41
CA LEU A 29 -5.11 -7.30 2.70
C LEU A 29 -4.43 -8.00 1.53
N LEU A 30 -4.77 -7.63 0.30
CA LEU A 30 -4.23 -8.28 -0.90
C LEU A 30 -3.11 -7.43 -1.51
N PRO A 31 -1.87 -7.96 -1.59
CA PRO A 31 -0.82 -7.31 -2.35
C PRO A 31 -1.18 -7.39 -3.84
N GLY A 32 -1.60 -6.26 -4.42
CA GLY A 32 -1.60 -6.07 -5.87
C GLY A 32 -2.92 -6.15 -6.63
N LEU A 33 -4.11 -6.16 -6.00
CA LEU A 33 -5.34 -5.84 -6.74
C LEU A 33 -5.47 -4.32 -6.95
N PHE A 34 -5.15 -3.53 -5.93
CA PHE A 34 -4.74 -2.12 -6.06
C PHE A 34 -3.58 -1.75 -5.12
N GLY A 35 -3.01 -2.74 -4.40
CA GLY A 35 -1.91 -2.57 -3.48
C GLY A 35 -0.59 -2.29 -4.20
N THR A 36 -0.28 -1.01 -4.31
CA THR A 36 1.05 -0.41 -4.08
C THR A 36 2.27 -0.92 -4.84
N LEU A 37 2.09 -1.51 -6.03
CA LEU A 37 3.20 -1.86 -6.92
C LEU A 37 2.92 -1.42 -8.35
N TRP A 38 2.55 -0.15 -8.53
CA TRP A 38 2.29 0.44 -9.84
C TRP A 38 3.44 1.38 -10.24
N VAL A 39 3.85 1.30 -11.50
CA VAL A 39 4.84 2.20 -12.13
C VAL A 39 6.25 2.07 -11.54
N ASN A 40 6.49 2.56 -10.31
CA ASN A 40 7.78 2.48 -9.62
C ASN A 40 7.62 2.70 -8.10
N PRO A 41 8.58 2.25 -7.27
CA PRO A 41 8.49 2.34 -5.81
C PRO A 41 8.53 3.77 -5.25
N SER A 42 9.28 4.68 -5.86
CA SER A 42 9.34 6.07 -5.42
C SER A 42 7.98 6.78 -5.55
N PHE A 43 7.28 6.57 -6.65
CA PHE A 43 5.93 7.06 -6.87
C PHE A 43 4.94 6.46 -5.88
N MET A 44 5.04 5.15 -5.63
CA MET A 44 4.15 4.48 -4.69
C MET A 44 4.32 5.00 -3.25
N LEU A 45 5.54 5.33 -2.83
CA LEU A 45 5.80 5.96 -1.54
C LEU A 45 5.18 7.36 -1.43
N GLU A 46 5.18 8.14 -2.51
CA GLU A 46 4.59 9.48 -2.55
C GLU A 46 3.06 9.44 -2.50
N VAL A 47 2.43 8.47 -3.18
CA VAL A 47 0.97 8.35 -3.25
C VAL A 47 0.37 7.63 -2.04
N GLN A 48 1.17 6.83 -1.32
CA GLN A 48 0.73 6.08 -0.14
C GLN A 48 -0.10 6.89 0.88
N PRO A 49 0.35 8.06 1.39
CA PRO A 49 -0.44 8.84 2.35
C PRO A 49 -1.79 9.30 1.78
N VAL A 50 -1.84 9.68 0.50
CA VAL A 50 -3.07 10.10 -0.17
C VAL A 50 -4.03 8.92 -0.30
N ALA A 51 -3.53 7.74 -0.68
CA ALA A 51 -4.35 6.53 -0.77
C ALA A 51 -4.92 6.13 0.60
N LEU A 52 -4.12 6.20 1.68
CA LEU A 52 -4.58 5.94 3.05
C LEU A 52 -5.70 6.92 3.46
N LEU A 53 -5.57 8.20 3.11
CA LEU A 53 -6.59 9.21 3.39
C LEU A 53 -7.91 8.94 2.63
N ILE A 54 -7.83 8.60 1.34
CA ILE A 54 -9.02 8.26 0.53
C ILE A 54 -9.76 7.06 1.14
N LYS A 55 -9.04 6.00 1.53
CA LYS A 55 -9.62 4.83 2.20
C LYS A 55 -10.29 5.21 3.51
N LEU A 56 -9.65 6.06 4.32
CA LEU A 56 -10.20 6.52 5.59
C LEU A 56 -11.54 7.25 5.38
N ILE A 57 -11.59 8.17 4.42
CA ILE A 57 -12.81 8.91 4.06
C ILE A 57 -13.90 7.94 3.58
N ALA A 58 -13.55 6.97 2.73
CA ALA A 58 -14.49 5.97 2.22
C ALA A 58 -15.11 5.14 3.35
N VAL A 59 -14.30 4.63 4.29
CA VAL A 59 -14.77 3.83 5.43
C VAL A 59 -15.64 4.68 6.37
N LEU A 60 -15.25 5.93 6.67
CA LEU A 60 -16.08 6.85 7.45
C LEU A 60 -17.45 7.08 6.81
N PHE A 61 -17.47 7.31 5.49
CA PHE A 61 -18.71 7.51 4.75
C PHE A 61 -19.56 6.23 4.72
N GLY A 62 -18.95 5.06 4.52
CA GLY A 62 -19.60 3.75 4.56
C GLY A 62 -20.26 3.48 5.91
N LEU A 63 -19.56 3.73 7.03
CA LEU A 63 -20.09 3.56 8.38
C LEU A 63 -21.23 4.53 8.71
N SER A 64 -21.11 5.79 8.27
CA SER A 64 -22.19 6.79 8.40
C SER A 64 -23.44 6.36 7.64
N LEU A 65 -23.27 5.85 6.41
CA LEU A 65 -24.36 5.36 5.59
C LEU A 65 -24.99 4.09 6.19
N LEU A 66 -24.18 3.17 6.72
CA LEU A 66 -24.64 1.99 7.45
C LEU A 66 -25.46 2.38 8.70
N ALA A 67 -25.04 3.40 9.44
CA ALA A 67 -25.78 3.90 10.61
C ALA A 67 -27.14 4.49 10.23
N ARG A 68 -27.22 5.24 9.13
CA ARG A 68 -28.49 5.75 8.60
C ARG A 68 -29.39 4.61 8.13
N PHE A 69 -28.84 3.65 7.40
CA PHE A 69 -29.59 2.49 6.89
C PHE A 69 -30.13 1.63 8.04
N ARG A 70 -29.32 1.35 9.06
CA ARG A 70 -29.72 0.62 10.27
C ARG A 70 -30.94 1.24 10.95
N ARG A 71 -30.99 2.58 11.05
CA ARG A 71 -32.16 3.29 11.62
C ARG A 71 -33.42 3.09 10.78
N GLN A 72 -33.29 3.10 9.45
CA GLN A 72 -34.42 2.92 8.53
C GLN A 72 -35.04 1.52 8.59
N ILE A 73 -34.22 0.48 8.77
CA ILE A 73 -34.68 -0.91 8.81
C ILE A 73 -34.67 -1.52 10.23
N ALA A 74 -34.69 -0.67 11.27
CA ALA A 74 -34.62 -1.11 12.67
C ALA A 74 -35.70 -2.14 13.05
N GLN A 75 -36.88 -2.03 12.44
CA GLN A 75 -37.99 -2.98 12.65
C GLN A 75 -37.72 -4.36 12.03
N VAL A 76 -37.01 -4.43 10.89
CA VAL A 76 -36.63 -5.68 10.21
C VAL A 76 -35.44 -6.36 10.90
N ILE A 77 -34.56 -5.57 11.53
CA ILE A 77 -33.43 -6.09 12.30
C ILE A 77 -33.91 -6.82 13.56
N LYS A 78 -34.96 -6.31 14.22
CA LYS A 78 -35.57 -6.97 15.38
C LYS A 78 -36.17 -8.33 14.98
N GLY A 79 -35.45 -9.39 15.32
CA GLY A 79 -35.87 -10.78 15.07
C GLY A 79 -35.11 -11.49 13.95
N ASN A 80 -34.28 -10.77 13.16
CA ASN A 80 -33.47 -11.38 12.10
C ASN A 80 -31.99 -11.44 12.50
N TRP A 81 -31.59 -12.54 13.14
CA TRP A 81 -30.24 -12.74 13.66
C TRP A 81 -29.13 -12.64 12.58
N PRO A 82 -29.27 -13.24 11.37
CA PRO A 82 -28.27 -13.11 10.32
C PRO A 82 -27.97 -11.65 9.92
N VAL A 83 -29.00 -10.83 9.77
CA VAL A 83 -28.85 -9.40 9.42
C VAL A 83 -28.16 -8.64 10.55
N THR A 84 -28.53 -8.94 11.79
CA THR A 84 -27.89 -8.35 12.98
C THR A 84 -26.40 -8.70 13.05
N PHE A 85 -26.06 -9.97 12.79
CA PHE A 85 -24.68 -10.45 12.76
C PHE A 85 -23.85 -9.75 11.67
N VAL A 86 -24.35 -9.69 10.43
CA VAL A 86 -23.64 -9.05 9.31
C VAL A 86 -23.41 -7.56 9.57
N MET A 87 -24.39 -6.85 10.12
CA MET A 87 -24.20 -5.44 10.50
C MET A 87 -23.18 -5.27 11.62
N GLY A 88 -23.25 -6.11 12.66
CA GLY A 88 -22.28 -6.11 13.76
C GLY A 88 -20.85 -6.32 13.26
N LEU A 89 -20.66 -7.31 12.38
CA LEU A 89 -19.37 -7.59 11.74
C LEU A 89 -18.89 -6.42 10.89
N SER A 90 -19.79 -5.79 10.11
CA SER A 90 -19.46 -4.62 9.28
C SER A 90 -18.97 -3.43 10.14
N TYR A 91 -19.61 -3.18 11.29
CA TYR A 91 -19.17 -2.16 12.23
C TYR A 91 -17.81 -2.49 12.86
N LEU A 92 -17.61 -3.75 13.26
CA LEU A 92 -16.36 -4.18 13.87
C LEU A 92 -15.20 -4.06 12.90
N LEU A 93 -15.38 -4.53 11.65
CA LEU A 93 -14.38 -4.40 10.59
C LEU A 93 -14.10 -2.93 10.25
N GLY A 94 -15.14 -2.12 10.07
CA GLY A 94 -14.97 -0.70 9.79
C GLY A 94 -14.25 0.04 10.93
N ALA A 95 -14.58 -0.25 12.20
CA ALA A 95 -13.90 0.34 13.34
C ALA A 95 -12.41 -0.06 13.41
N ALA A 96 -12.10 -1.35 13.19
CA ALA A 96 -10.72 -1.82 13.11
C ALA A 96 -9.96 -1.14 11.97
N GLN A 97 -10.58 -1.02 10.78
CA GLN A 97 -9.99 -0.30 9.64
C GLN A 97 -9.69 1.16 9.97
N LEU A 98 -10.59 1.88 10.65
CA LEU A 98 -10.33 3.26 11.04
C LEU A 98 -9.08 3.38 11.91
N ILE A 99 -8.90 2.46 12.87
CA ILE A 99 -7.71 2.44 13.75
C ILE A 99 -6.44 2.21 12.92
N PHE A 100 -6.41 1.16 12.10
CA PHE A 100 -5.21 0.81 11.31
C PHE A 100 -4.89 1.85 10.24
N LEU A 101 -5.90 2.41 9.55
CA LEU A 101 -5.71 3.46 8.56
C LEU A 101 -5.23 4.77 9.19
N ALA A 102 -5.80 5.16 10.34
CA ALA A 102 -5.35 6.34 11.07
C ALA A 102 -3.92 6.17 11.59
N LEU A 103 -3.58 4.99 12.13
CA LEU A 103 -2.22 4.68 12.56
C LEU A 103 -1.24 4.69 11.39
N GLY A 104 -1.60 4.06 10.26
CA GLY A 104 -0.77 4.06 9.05
C GLY A 104 -0.55 5.46 8.48
N LEU A 105 -1.60 6.29 8.46
CA LEU A 105 -1.50 7.68 8.02
C LEU A 105 -0.63 8.51 8.97
N PHE A 106 -0.80 8.34 10.29
CA PHE A 106 0.03 9.00 11.29
C PHE A 106 1.51 8.61 11.13
N MET A 107 1.79 7.32 11.00
CA MET A 107 3.15 6.84 10.77
C MET A 107 3.75 7.42 9.49
N SER A 108 2.97 7.46 8.41
CA SER A 108 3.40 8.03 7.13
C SER A 108 3.65 9.54 7.20
N LEU A 109 2.89 10.30 8.01
CA LEU A 109 3.08 11.75 8.13
C LEU A 109 4.20 12.14 9.09
N VAL A 110 4.46 11.33 10.12
CA VAL A 110 5.43 11.64 11.18
C VAL A 110 6.82 11.08 10.87
N PHE A 111 6.89 9.87 10.30
CA PHE A 111 8.16 9.15 10.14
C PHE A 111 8.65 9.04 8.70
N ASN A 112 7.82 9.33 7.68
CA ASN A 112 8.37 9.41 6.32
C ASN A 112 9.18 10.70 6.20
N ALA A 113 10.49 10.57 6.07
CA ALA A 113 11.29 11.69 5.58
C ALA A 113 11.04 11.87 4.07
N PRO A 114 11.52 12.97 3.46
CA PRO A 114 11.35 13.20 2.03
C PRO A 114 11.82 11.97 1.22
N VAL A 115 10.98 11.47 0.31
CA VAL A 115 11.25 10.25 -0.49
C VAL A 115 12.59 10.33 -1.23
N LYS A 116 13.01 11.55 -1.62
CA LYS A 116 14.27 11.83 -2.32
C LYS A 116 15.52 11.74 -1.43
N GLU A 117 15.38 11.91 -0.12
CA GLU A 117 16.49 11.81 0.84
C GLU A 117 16.67 10.37 1.32
N GLN A 118 15.60 9.59 1.38
CA GLN A 118 15.62 8.21 1.88
C GLN A 118 15.63 7.13 0.79
N SER A 119 15.40 7.48 -0.47
CA SER A 119 15.43 6.48 -1.53
C SER A 119 15.83 7.05 -2.88
N GLN A 120 16.54 6.25 -3.65
CA GLN A 120 16.82 6.55 -5.05
C GLN A 120 16.33 5.38 -5.91
N PHE A 121 15.65 5.72 -7.00
CA PHE A 121 15.28 4.78 -8.06
C PHE A 121 16.01 5.17 -9.33
N LYS A 122 16.69 4.22 -9.95
CA LYS A 122 17.36 4.44 -11.23
C LYS A 122 17.13 3.25 -12.15
N ARG A 123 16.69 3.56 -13.36
CA ARG A 123 16.52 2.59 -14.43
C ARG A 123 17.71 2.69 -15.37
N PHE A 124 18.44 1.60 -15.48
CA PHE A 124 19.47 1.32 -16.47
C PHE A 124 18.85 0.51 -17.61
N GLU A 125 19.61 0.25 -18.67
CA GLU A 125 19.08 -0.47 -19.86
C GLU A 125 18.48 -1.82 -19.47
N ASP A 126 19.22 -2.64 -18.70
CA ASP A 126 18.79 -3.99 -18.32
C ASP A 126 18.29 -4.12 -16.88
N TYR A 127 18.50 -3.11 -16.03
CA TYR A 127 18.22 -3.18 -14.60
C TYR A 127 17.43 -1.97 -14.10
N ALA A 128 16.35 -2.21 -13.35
CA ALA A 128 15.66 -1.18 -12.59
C ALA A 128 15.99 -1.35 -11.11
N ILE A 129 16.84 -0.49 -10.56
CA ILE A 129 17.34 -0.62 -9.19
C ILE A 129 16.67 0.41 -8.29
N TRP A 130 16.24 -0.05 -7.13
CA TRP A 130 15.73 0.79 -6.06
C TRP A 130 16.60 0.59 -4.81
N VAL A 131 17.08 1.69 -4.25
CA VAL A 131 17.81 1.69 -2.98
C VAL A 131 17.02 2.54 -1.99
N GLN A 132 16.79 2.00 -0.80
CA GLN A 132 16.12 2.70 0.30
C GLN A 132 17.02 2.65 1.53
N THR A 133 17.26 3.83 2.09
CA THR A 133 17.85 4.01 3.41
C THR A 133 16.78 3.68 4.45
N ILE A 134 17.07 2.72 5.31
CA ILE A 134 16.25 2.40 6.48
C ILE A 134 17.02 2.87 7.71
N ASP A 135 16.51 3.92 8.34
CA ASP A 135 17.04 4.46 9.59
C ASP A 135 16.11 4.08 10.75
N PRO A 136 16.47 3.07 11.57
CA PRO A 136 15.70 2.69 12.75
C PRO A 136 15.86 3.69 13.92
N GLY A 137 16.60 4.78 13.75
CA GLY A 137 16.86 5.78 14.78
C GLY A 137 17.66 5.21 15.94
N ALA A 138 17.30 5.59 17.17
CA ALA A 138 18.02 5.20 18.40
C ALA A 138 18.07 3.67 18.67
N MET A 139 17.33 2.86 17.91
CA MET A 139 17.26 1.41 18.07
C MET A 139 18.25 0.62 17.21
N GLY A 140 19.04 1.25 16.34
CA GLY A 140 20.00 0.53 15.52
C GLY A 140 20.85 1.40 14.62
N LYS A 141 21.74 0.75 13.85
CA LYS A 141 22.49 1.42 12.78
C LYS A 141 21.59 1.55 11.55
N ALA A 142 21.62 2.71 10.91
CA ALA A 142 21.02 2.87 9.59
C ALA A 142 21.69 1.91 8.60
N TYR A 143 20.94 1.49 7.58
CA TYR A 143 21.42 0.62 6.52
C TYR A 143 20.69 0.91 5.21
N HIS A 144 21.32 0.55 4.09
CA HIS A 144 20.71 0.66 2.77
C HIS A 144 20.21 -0.71 2.35
N ARG A 145 18.97 -0.80 1.88
CA ARG A 145 18.45 -2.02 1.26
C ARG A 145 18.34 -1.79 -0.24
N VAL A 146 18.82 -2.77 -1.00
CA VAL A 146 18.87 -2.72 -2.46
C VAL A 146 17.89 -3.74 -3.02
N TRP A 147 17.05 -3.31 -3.95
CA TRP A 147 16.09 -4.15 -4.65
C TRP A 147 16.23 -4.01 -6.16
N LEU A 148 15.94 -5.12 -6.83
CA LEU A 148 15.67 -5.17 -8.26
C LEU A 148 14.16 -5.03 -8.47
N GLN A 149 13.75 -4.04 -9.26
CA GLN A 149 12.39 -3.93 -9.76
C GLN A 149 12.26 -4.81 -11.01
N CYS A 150 11.40 -5.82 -10.92
CA CYS A 150 10.95 -6.64 -12.03
C CYS A 150 9.61 -6.14 -12.53
N ASP A 151 9.53 -5.79 -13.80
CA ASP A 151 8.27 -5.35 -14.40
C ASP A 151 7.34 -6.55 -14.61
N LEU A 152 6.06 -6.33 -14.32
CA LEU A 152 4.96 -7.26 -14.51
C LEU A 152 3.98 -6.67 -15.54
N PRO A 153 3.14 -7.50 -16.18
CA PRO A 153 2.09 -7.01 -17.06
C PRO A 153 1.20 -5.95 -16.39
N VAL A 154 0.62 -5.06 -17.21
CA VAL A 154 -0.32 -4.01 -16.76
C VAL A 154 0.34 -2.97 -15.84
N TRP A 155 1.55 -2.50 -16.18
CA TRP A 155 2.26 -1.43 -15.44
C TRP A 155 2.51 -1.73 -13.96
N ARG A 156 2.58 -3.02 -13.62
CA ARG A 156 2.87 -3.48 -12.27
C ARG A 156 4.35 -3.80 -12.14
N TYR A 157 4.82 -3.89 -10.92
CA TYR A 157 6.18 -4.37 -10.65
C TYR A 157 6.22 -5.30 -9.43
N GLN A 158 7.32 -6.01 -9.29
CA GLN A 158 7.69 -6.75 -8.10
C GLN A 158 9.10 -6.33 -7.68
N LEU A 159 9.31 -6.19 -6.38
CA LEU A 159 10.65 -5.94 -5.84
C LEU A 159 11.26 -7.25 -5.38
N LYS A 160 12.42 -7.59 -5.93
CA LYS A 160 13.26 -8.68 -5.44
C LYS A 160 14.39 -8.10 -4.60
N PRO A 161 14.55 -8.53 -3.33
CA PRO A 161 15.66 -8.07 -2.52
C PRO A 161 16.98 -8.59 -3.12
N ILE A 162 17.96 -7.69 -3.26
CA ILE A 162 19.32 -8.04 -3.71
C ILE A 162 20.22 -8.23 -2.48
N LYS A 163 20.47 -7.13 -1.75
CA LYS A 163 21.37 -7.12 -0.60
C LYS A 163 21.02 -5.98 0.36
N THR A 164 21.43 -6.15 1.61
CA THR A 164 21.45 -5.07 2.62
C THR A 164 22.90 -4.64 2.81
N LEU A 165 23.13 -3.33 2.74
CA LEU A 165 24.44 -2.69 2.83
C LEU A 165 24.50 -1.79 4.05
N ASP A 166 25.71 -1.59 4.58
CA ASP A 166 25.94 -0.63 5.63
C ASP A 166 25.64 0.80 5.15
N TRP A 167 25.27 1.67 6.09
CA TRP A 167 24.96 3.07 5.78
C TRP A 167 26.23 3.85 5.40
N VAL A 168 26.24 4.36 4.18
CA VAL A 168 27.32 5.18 3.60
C VAL A 168 26.97 6.67 3.47
N GLY A 169 25.92 7.15 4.17
CA GLY A 169 25.46 8.53 4.04
C GLY A 169 24.74 8.81 2.72
N ASP A 170 24.90 10.03 2.19
CA ASP A 170 24.33 10.46 0.91
C ASP A 170 25.02 9.77 -0.26
N TYR A 171 24.36 8.81 -0.88
CA TYR A 171 24.95 7.99 -1.94
C TYR A 171 24.52 8.45 -3.34
N LYS A 172 25.33 8.07 -4.33
CA LYS A 172 24.96 8.07 -5.75
C LYS A 172 25.01 6.65 -6.29
N MET A 173 24.21 6.40 -7.32
CA MET A 173 24.19 5.12 -8.03
C MET A 173 24.74 5.27 -9.44
N SER A 174 25.75 4.47 -9.75
CA SER A 174 26.25 4.22 -11.10
C SER A 174 26.25 2.73 -11.39
N LEU A 175 26.02 2.39 -12.66
CA LEU A 175 26.15 1.03 -13.15
C LEU A 175 27.19 1.08 -14.27
N ASP A 176 28.22 0.26 -14.15
CA ASP A 176 29.17 0.01 -15.22
C ASP A 176 29.12 -1.49 -15.54
N ASP A 177 28.65 -1.82 -16.74
CA ASP A 177 28.34 -3.19 -17.15
C ASP A 177 27.38 -3.90 -16.17
N HIS A 178 27.87 -4.85 -15.39
CA HIS A 178 27.11 -5.55 -14.35
C HIS A 178 27.44 -5.10 -12.92
N ILE A 179 28.35 -4.15 -12.74
CA ILE A 179 28.81 -3.70 -11.41
C ILE A 179 28.04 -2.44 -11.01
N LEU A 180 27.15 -2.59 -10.03
CA LEU A 180 26.44 -1.50 -9.39
C LEU A 180 27.29 -0.90 -8.28
N THR A 181 27.68 0.36 -8.44
CA THR A 181 28.39 1.13 -7.42
C THR A 181 27.41 2.01 -6.66
N ILE A 182 27.37 1.86 -5.34
CA ILE A 182 26.60 2.68 -4.41
C ILE A 182 27.59 3.30 -3.43
N GLY A 183 27.77 4.62 -3.49
CA GLY A 183 28.78 5.27 -2.67
C GLY A 183 28.56 6.75 -2.45
N SER A 184 29.19 7.24 -1.38
CA SER A 184 29.35 8.65 -1.06
C SER A 184 30.85 8.93 -0.97
N GLY A 185 31.31 10.18 -1.15
CA GLY A 185 32.74 10.53 -1.28
C GLY A 185 33.72 10.07 -0.18
N GLY A 186 33.29 9.31 0.83
CA GLY A 186 34.11 8.58 1.81
C GLY A 186 34.17 7.05 1.65
N GLY A 187 33.52 6.44 0.65
CA GLY A 187 33.59 5.00 0.38
C GLY A 187 32.49 4.50 -0.58
N ASP A 188 32.88 3.63 -1.51
CA ASP A 188 32.01 3.03 -2.52
C ASP A 188 31.80 1.54 -2.23
N ILE A 189 30.57 1.07 -2.37
CA ILE A 189 30.21 -0.34 -2.29
C ILE A 189 29.85 -0.82 -3.68
N GLU A 190 30.55 -1.84 -4.15
CA GLU A 190 30.31 -2.48 -5.44
C GLU A 190 29.48 -3.75 -5.25
N LEU A 191 28.51 -3.95 -6.14
CA LEU A 191 27.66 -5.13 -6.20
C LEU A 191 27.65 -5.66 -7.63
N ASP A 192 28.10 -6.91 -7.79
CA ASP A 192 27.96 -7.62 -9.06
C ASP A 192 26.50 -8.10 -9.23
N LEU A 193 25.82 -7.55 -10.23
CA LEU A 193 24.44 -7.88 -10.57
C LEU A 193 24.32 -9.18 -11.38
N SER A 194 25.41 -9.73 -11.91
CA SER A 194 25.39 -10.99 -12.67
C SER A 194 25.06 -12.20 -11.76
N GLU A 195 25.41 -12.11 -10.48
CA GLU A 195 25.11 -13.13 -9.47
C GLU A 195 23.67 -13.04 -8.94
N VAL A 196 22.96 -11.96 -9.25
CA VAL A 196 21.61 -11.71 -8.75
C VAL A 196 20.61 -12.50 -9.58
N PRO A 197 19.72 -13.31 -8.95
CA PRO A 197 18.69 -14.02 -9.70
C PRO A 197 17.80 -13.02 -10.44
N GLY A 198 17.89 -13.03 -11.76
CA GLY A 198 17.18 -12.10 -12.62
C GLY A 198 15.66 -12.14 -12.46
N CYS A 199 15.00 -11.23 -13.17
CA CYS A 199 13.55 -11.25 -13.28
C CYS A 199 13.14 -12.44 -14.15
N GLN A 200 12.75 -13.55 -13.50
CA GLN A 200 12.08 -14.64 -14.20
C GLN A 200 10.82 -14.06 -14.86
N SER A 201 10.78 -14.09 -16.20
CA SER A 201 9.59 -13.74 -16.96
C SER A 201 8.46 -14.68 -16.55
N ALA A 202 7.41 -14.13 -15.94
CA ALA A 202 6.16 -14.85 -15.74
C ALA A 202 5.45 -15.09 -17.08
#